data_AF-A0A091TXQ9-F1
#
_entry.id   AF-A0A091TXQ9-F1
#
_cell.length_a   1.000
_cell.length_b   1.000
_cell.length_c   1.000
_cell.angle_alpha   90.00
_cell.angle_beta   90.00
_cell.angle_gamma   90.00
#
_symmetry.space_group_name_H-M   'P 1'
#
loop_
_entity.id
_entity.type
_entity.pdbx_description
1 polymer ?
#
loop_
_entity_poly.entity_id
_entity_poly.type
_entity_poly.pdbx_seq_one_letter_code
_entity_poly.pdbx_strand_id
1 'polypeptide(L)' 'WSECSKTCGSGWQRRTVDCRDVEGQTSSACDRALKPEDIKPCGDVPCPLWRLGPWSPCSQTCGEGVRTRNASC' A
#
# COMPACT_ATOMS: atom_id res chain seq x y z
N TRP A 1 5.60 2.20 -16.17
CA TRP A 1 5.51 1.93 -14.72
C TRP A 1 4.63 0.70 -14.53
N SER A 2 4.92 -0.12 -13.53
CA SER A 2 4.12 -1.27 -13.14
C SER A 2 2.82 -0.83 -12.48
N GLU A 3 1.94 -1.79 -12.23
CA GLU A 3 0.84 -1.60 -11.28
C GLU A 3 1.37 -1.16 -9.91
N CYS A 4 0.51 -0.44 -9.18
CA CYS A 4 0.83 0.01 -7.84
C CYS A 4 0.95 -1.19 -6.90
N SER A 5 1.98 -1.20 -6.04
CA SER A 5 2.20 -2.30 -5.09
C SER A 5 1.06 -2.47 -4.07
N LYS A 6 0.20 -1.46 -3.93
CA LYS A 6 -1.02 -1.51 -3.13
C LYS A 6 -2.17 -0.89 -3.90
N THR A 7 -3.37 -1.40 -3.66
CA THR A 7 -4.62 -0.82 -4.18
C THR A 7 -5.17 0.29 -3.28
N CYS A 8 -4.69 0.39 -2.03
CA CYS A 8 -5.02 1.43 -1.07
C CYS A 8 -3.80 1.81 -0.22
N GLY A 9 -3.85 2.99 0.40
CA GLY A 9 -2.77 3.61 1.15
C GLY A 9 -1.58 3.94 0.28
N SER A 10 -0.47 4.29 0.91
CA SER A 10 0.77 4.62 0.22
C SER A 10 1.47 3.35 -0.27
N GLY A 11 1.51 3.23 -1.60
CA GLY A 11 2.21 2.20 -2.37
C GLY A 11 3.31 2.79 -3.25
N TRP A 12 3.93 1.92 -4.06
CA TRP A 12 5.00 2.27 -4.97
C TRP A 12 4.82 1.54 -6.30
N GLN A 13 5.22 2.18 -7.39
CA GLN A 13 5.26 1.58 -8.73
C GLN A 13 6.68 1.65 -9.26
N ARG A 14 7.07 0.65 -10.06
CA ARG A 14 8.43 0.53 -10.62
C ARG A 14 8.40 0.66 -12.14
N ARG A 15 9.44 1.19 -12.76
CA ARG A 15 9.68 1.06 -14.20
C ARG A 15 11.04 0.43 -14.44
N THR A 16 11.22 -0.22 -15.58
CA THR A 16 12.55 -0.64 -16.01
C THR A 16 13.32 0.59 -16.48
N VAL A 17 14.56 0.72 -16.00
CA VAL A 17 15.51 1.73 -16.45
C VAL A 17 16.80 0.98 -16.74
N ASP A 18 17.11 0.84 -18.02
CA ASP A 18 18.33 0.21 -18.52
C ASP A 18 19.11 1.20 -19.39
N CYS A 19 20.42 1.10 -19.30
CA CYS A 19 21.35 1.87 -20.13
C CYS A 19 21.55 1.10 -21.43
N ARG A 20 21.48 1.80 -22.56
CA ARG A 20 21.69 1.21 -23.90
C ARG A 20 22.75 1.98 -24.68
N ASP A 21 23.52 1.26 -25.48
CA ASP A 21 24.43 1.85 -26.47
C ASP A 21 23.70 2.29 -27.75
N VAL A 22 24.45 2.75 -28.76
CA VAL A 22 23.87 3.26 -30.02
C VAL A 22 23.28 2.15 -30.89
N GLU A 23 23.73 0.91 -30.68
CA GLU A 23 23.19 -0.31 -31.27
C GLU A 23 21.96 -0.85 -30.50
N GLY A 24 21.61 -0.24 -29.37
CA GLY A 24 20.46 -0.59 -28.54
C GLY A 24 20.68 -1.77 -27.60
N GLN A 25 21.93 -2.23 -27.42
CA GLN A 25 22.31 -3.28 -26.50
C GLN A 25 22.50 -2.74 -25.09
N THR A 26 22.26 -3.57 -24.08
CA THR A 26 22.44 -3.18 -22.68
C THR A 26 23.89 -2.85 -22.40
N SER A 27 24.13 -1.63 -21.90
CA SER A 27 25.45 -1.10 -21.61
C SER A 27 25.60 -0.73 -20.14
N SER A 28 26.83 -0.67 -19.65
CA SER A 28 27.18 -0.18 -18.31
C SER A 28 27.87 1.19 -18.34
N ALA A 29 27.98 1.82 -19.53
CA ALA A 29 28.70 3.07 -19.73
C ALA A 29 27.94 4.32 -19.24
N CYS A 30 26.63 4.23 -18.98
CA CYS A 30 25.87 5.35 -18.44
C CYS A 30 26.30 5.68 -17.01
N ASP A 31 26.39 6.97 -16.69
CA ASP A 31 26.64 7.43 -15.33
C ASP A 31 25.48 7.01 -14.41
N ARG A 32 25.81 6.28 -13.34
CA ARG A 32 24.84 5.81 -12.35
C ARG A 32 24.21 6.97 -11.58
N ALA A 33 24.91 8.09 -11.41
CA ALA A 33 24.40 9.28 -10.73
C ALA A 33 23.28 9.95 -11.55
N LEU A 34 23.29 9.79 -12.87
CA LEU A 34 22.26 10.29 -13.78
C LEU A 34 21.13 9.29 -14.01
N LYS A 35 21.17 8.11 -13.39
CA LYS A 35 20.11 7.10 -13.55
C LYS A 35 18.78 7.70 -13.12
N PRO A 36 17.78 7.78 -14.01
CA PRO A 36 16.46 8.25 -13.65
C PRO A 36 15.82 7.38 -12.57
N GLU A 37 14.96 7.97 -11.75
CA GLU A 37 14.22 7.21 -10.73
C GLU A 37 13.43 6.07 -11.36
N ASP A 38 13.67 4.86 -10.87
CA ASP A 38 12.95 3.66 -11.29
C ASP A 38 11.81 3.27 -10.35
N ILE A 39 11.65 3.98 -9.23
CA ILE A 39 10.56 3.80 -8.25
C ILE A 39 9.92 5.16 -7.98
N LYS A 40 8.59 5.22 -7.93
CA LYS A 40 7.87 6.42 -7.48
C LYS A 40 6.64 6.05 -6.65
N PRO A 41 6.15 6.94 -5.77
CA PRO A 41 4.98 6.65 -4.97
C PRO A 41 3.72 6.54 -5.84
N CYS A 42 2.76 5.75 -5.37
CA CYS A 42 1.43 5.60 -5.94
C CYS A 42 0.44 5.20 -4.85
N GLY A 43 -0.85 5.27 -5.14
CA GLY A 43 -1.88 4.98 -4.15
C GLY A 43 -1.99 6.12 -3.13
N ASP A 44 -3.10 6.84 -3.19
CA ASP A 44 -3.46 7.87 -2.21
C ASP A 44 -4.92 7.71 -1.77
N VAL A 45 -5.45 6.50 -1.97
CA VAL A 45 -6.81 6.12 -1.58
C VAL A 45 -6.75 5.53 -0.19
N PRO A 46 -7.49 6.02 0.82
CA PRO A 46 -7.51 5.43 2.15
C PRO A 46 -7.82 3.94 2.10
N CYS A 47 -7.11 3.15 2.91
CA CYS A 47 -7.46 1.74 3.07
C CYS A 47 -8.77 1.60 3.83
N PRO A 48 -9.57 0.56 3.53
CA PRO A 48 -10.77 0.27 4.31
C PRO A 48 -10.36 0.02 5.77
N LEU A 49 -11.12 0.63 6.67
CA LEU A 49 -10.90 0.54 8.11
C LEU A 49 -12.19 0.07 8.78
N TRP A 50 -12.05 -0.83 9.75
CA TRP A 50 -13.17 -1.30 10.54
C TRP A 50 -13.79 -0.14 11.31
N ARG A 51 -15.08 0.08 11.06
CA ARG A 51 -15.91 0.96 11.87
C ARG A 51 -16.59 0.12 12.93
N LEU A 52 -16.31 0.47 14.19
CA LEU A 52 -16.83 -0.24 15.35
C LEU A 52 -17.99 0.57 15.94
N GLY A 53 -19.14 -0.07 16.05
CA GLY A 53 -20.29 0.50 16.74
C GLY A 53 -20.12 0.54 18.25
N PRO A 54 -21.07 1.15 18.97
CA PRO A 54 -21.07 1.13 20.43
C PRO A 54 -21.23 -0.30 20.95
N TRP A 55 -20.68 -0.55 22.13
CA TRP A 55 -20.91 -1.80 22.84
C TRP A 55 -22.36 -1.88 23.34
N SER A 56 -22.96 -3.06 23.21
CA SER A 56 -24.23 -3.39 23.85
C SER A 56 -24.14 -3.24 25.37
N PRO A 57 -25.28 -3.18 26.07
CA PRO A 57 -25.31 -3.44 27.51
C PRO A 57 -24.71 -4.82 27.85
N CYS A 58 -24.27 -4.98 29.09
CA CYS A 58 -23.84 -6.28 29.60
C CYS A 58 -25.02 -7.25 29.61
N SER A 59 -24.79 -8.51 29.21
CA SER A 59 -25.82 -9.55 29.24
C SER A 59 -26.31 -9.87 30.66
N GLN A 60 -25.53 -9.53 31.69
CA GLN A 60 -25.86 -9.74 33.10
C GLN A 60 -25.68 -8.44 33.89
N THR A 61 -26.49 -8.30 34.94
CA THR A 61 -26.39 -7.18 35.90
C THR A 61 -25.39 -7.45 37.03
N CYS A 62 -25.00 -8.71 37.25
CA CYS A 62 -23.96 -9.13 38.19
C CYS A 62 -23.23 -10.38 37.68
N GLY A 63 -22.01 -10.63 38.17
CA GLY A 63 -21.18 -11.76 37.70
C GLY A 63 -20.53 -11.54 36.34
N GLU A 64 -20.04 -12.61 35.71
CA GLU A 64 -19.44 -12.55 34.37
C GLU A 64 -20.50 -12.47 33.27
N GLY A 65 -20.41 -11.46 32.41
CA GLY A 65 -21.33 -11.27 31.29
C GLY A 65 -20.59 -10.92 30.00
N VAL A 66 -21.33 -10.96 28.89
CA VAL A 66 -20.81 -10.68 27.55
C VAL A 66 -21.41 -9.39 27.02
N ARG A 67 -20.61 -8.62 26.28
CA ARG A 67 -21.05 -7.46 25.50
C ARG A 67 -20.68 -7.69 24.05
N THR A 68 -21.55 -7.30 23.15
CA THR A 68 -21.33 -7.41 21.70
C THR A 68 -21.33 -6.02 21.07
N ARG A 69 -20.69 -5.89 19.91
CA ARG A 69 -20.76 -4.67 19.09
C ARG A 69 -20.69 -5.05 17.62
N ASN A 70 -21.25 -4.21 16.78
CA ASN A 70 -21.16 -4.38 15.33
C ASN A 70 -19.81 -3.86 14.82
N ALA A 71 -19.26 -4.55 13.81
CA ALA A 71 -18.08 -4.13 13.07
C ALA A 71 -18.42 -4.17 11.57
N SER A 72 -18.18 -3.08 10.86
CA SER A 72 -18.34 -3.01 9.40
C SER A 72 -17.05 -2.54 8.74
N CYS A 73 -16.76 -3.08 7.55
CA CYS A 73 -15.60 -2.73 6.73
C CYS A 73 -16.07 -1.92 5.53
#